data_AF-A0A6G2K624-F1
#
_entry.id   AF-A0A6G2K624-F1
#
_cell.length_a   1.000
_cell.length_b   1.000
_cell.length_c   1.000
_cell.angle_alpha   90.00
_cell.angle_beta   90.00
_cell.angle_gamma   90.00
#
_symmetry.space_group_name_H-M   'P 1'
#
loop_
_entity.id
_entity.type
_entity.pdbx_description
1 polymer ?
#
loop_
_entity_poly.entity_id
_entity_poly.type
_entity_poly.pdbx_seq_one_letter_code
_entity_poly.pdbx_strand_id
1 'polypeptide(L)'
;MTAPMHLLPGQTTRRAGDLLYVSTIFPVDAHGRPVRSSSYSPYMGESDVYAQSSAILGELARRVEADGSSMDRVLRVEVQLAATADFGEFKLAWIDAFGDEPPARTTIVVGDDQVVPGARVTLNAVALNGDSTAQRETIRTDEAPDPMPYEHAPQAVKGGHWVYPSALPACDYEGGIPPGVGRNLPAFPYYANDATDQAEYVFANLQKVMQAAGTEVANIVKAHLYEPDLGTFPDVDAVWARYMPRPPTRASMAVRDLLVERAVFVANLLGVMPDESMEIVETRKGIHWHPVLVRKVNFTPGIAVGDDWLFLAGQIPVPDFLTGVVDTGPSKLRHYFSDIEMQTEATMRLVCDQIDSNGFELRDVVDAHIFLVHAQRDYRGFERAWRRVMAEGGVEDPPPITLIPSRQRNGNTGIMFLGPDEVIRPDIEIDFILCRS
;
A
#
# COMPACT_ATOMS: atom_id res chain seq x y z
N MET A 1 -19.45 -14.90 -25.41
CA MET A 1 -18.93 -14.44 -24.10
C MET A 1 -17.51 -14.00 -24.34
N THR A 2 -17.21 -12.71 -24.22
CA THR A 2 -15.84 -12.19 -24.29
C THR A 2 -15.09 -12.65 -23.04
N ALA A 3 -13.84 -13.10 -23.18
CA ALA A 3 -13.00 -13.44 -22.05
C ALA A 3 -12.91 -12.24 -21.08
N PRO A 4 -12.82 -12.46 -19.76
CA PRO A 4 -12.64 -11.36 -18.81
C PRO A 4 -11.38 -10.58 -19.16
N MET A 5 -11.50 -9.26 -19.21
CA MET A 5 -10.38 -8.37 -19.51
C MET A 5 -9.50 -8.27 -18.27
N HIS A 6 -8.35 -8.94 -18.28
CA HIS A 6 -7.36 -8.84 -17.22
C HIS A 6 -6.49 -7.61 -17.47
N LEU A 7 -6.77 -6.52 -16.74
CA LEU A 7 -5.96 -5.31 -16.85
C LEU A 7 -4.56 -5.51 -16.27
N LEU A 8 -4.40 -6.29 -15.19
CA LEU A 8 -3.13 -6.58 -14.52
C LEU A 8 -2.52 -7.91 -15.00
N PRO A 9 -1.18 -8.05 -15.02
CA PRO A 9 -0.51 -9.30 -15.37
C PRO A 9 -0.42 -10.27 -14.18
N GLY A 10 -1.51 -10.42 -13.42
CA GLY A 10 -1.59 -11.27 -12.23
C GLY A 10 -2.99 -11.81 -11.99
N GLN A 11 -3.12 -12.78 -11.08
CA GLN A 11 -4.40 -13.33 -10.67
C GLN A 11 -5.29 -12.25 -10.02
N THR A 12 -6.60 -12.38 -10.17
CA THR A 12 -7.55 -11.44 -9.54
C THR A 12 -7.63 -11.63 -8.04
N THR A 13 -7.48 -12.87 -7.57
CA THR A 13 -7.48 -13.27 -6.18
C THR A 13 -6.46 -14.38 -5.96
N ARG A 14 -5.94 -14.51 -4.74
CA ARG A 14 -5.10 -15.64 -4.32
C ARG A 14 -5.25 -15.93 -2.83
N ARG A 15 -5.30 -17.22 -2.49
CA ARG A 15 -5.38 -17.70 -1.12
C ARG A 15 -3.99 -17.89 -0.52
N ALA A 16 -3.87 -17.62 0.77
CA ALA A 16 -2.65 -17.82 1.56
C ALA A 16 -3.03 -18.03 3.03
N GLY A 17 -2.91 -19.27 3.53
CA GLY A 17 -3.47 -19.64 4.84
C GLY A 17 -4.95 -19.27 4.95
N ASP A 18 -5.30 -18.50 5.99
CA ASP A 18 -6.66 -18.00 6.24
C ASP A 18 -7.04 -16.78 5.39
N LEU A 19 -6.13 -16.22 4.59
CA LEU A 19 -6.30 -14.96 3.89
C LEU A 19 -6.57 -15.13 2.40
N LEU A 20 -7.38 -14.20 1.86
CA LEU A 20 -7.64 -13.97 0.45
C LEU A 20 -7.09 -12.60 0.05
N TYR A 21 -6.11 -12.57 -0.83
CA TYR A 21 -5.55 -11.34 -1.39
C TYR A 21 -6.25 -11.01 -2.70
N VAL A 22 -6.61 -9.74 -2.91
CA VAL A 22 -7.35 -9.26 -4.08
C VAL A 22 -6.54 -8.21 -4.81
N SER A 23 -6.25 -8.45 -6.10
CA SER A 23 -5.58 -7.49 -6.99
C SER A 23 -6.36 -6.17 -7.08
N THR A 24 -5.66 -5.08 -7.42
CA THR A 24 -6.30 -3.80 -7.70
C THR A 24 -7.46 -3.95 -8.69
N ILE A 25 -8.60 -3.38 -8.33
CA ILE A 25 -9.82 -3.31 -9.12
C ILE A 25 -9.89 -1.93 -9.76
N PHE A 26 -9.98 -1.91 -11.08
CA PHE A 26 -10.17 -0.68 -11.86
C PHE A 26 -11.65 -0.49 -12.18
N PRO A 27 -12.15 0.76 -12.19
CA PRO A 27 -13.55 1.06 -12.42
C PRO A 27 -13.87 1.04 -13.91
N VAL A 28 -13.79 -0.12 -14.57
CA VAL A 28 -14.00 -0.26 -16.02
C VAL A 28 -15.21 -1.11 -16.36
N ASP A 29 -15.87 -0.79 -17.48
CA ASP A 29 -16.94 -1.58 -18.07
C ASP A 29 -16.41 -2.83 -18.81
N ALA A 30 -17.32 -3.63 -19.37
CA ALA A 30 -16.98 -4.83 -20.14
C ALA A 30 -16.15 -4.56 -21.42
N HIS A 31 -15.97 -3.29 -21.81
CA HIS A 31 -15.16 -2.85 -22.93
C HIS A 31 -13.84 -2.19 -22.49
N GLY A 32 -13.56 -2.17 -21.18
CA GLY A 32 -12.37 -1.57 -20.60
C GLY A 32 -12.37 -0.05 -20.55
N ARG A 33 -13.54 0.57 -20.65
CA ARG A 33 -13.69 2.03 -20.51
C ARG A 33 -14.04 2.36 -19.07
N PRO A 34 -13.56 3.50 -18.52
CA PRO A 34 -13.99 3.93 -17.20
C PRO A 34 -15.51 3.96 -17.10
N VAL A 35 -16.06 3.40 -16.03
CA VAL A 35 -17.48 3.51 -15.70
C VAL A 35 -17.83 4.99 -15.56
N ARG A 36 -18.99 5.34 -16.11
CA ARG A 36 -19.56 6.69 -16.06
C ARG A 36 -20.92 6.63 -15.42
N SER A 37 -21.28 7.69 -14.73
CA SER A 37 -22.64 7.93 -14.27
C SER A 37 -23.61 7.90 -15.45
N SER A 38 -24.79 7.33 -15.20
CA SER A 38 -25.90 7.38 -16.15
C SER A 38 -26.66 8.71 -16.12
N SER A 39 -26.26 9.64 -15.25
CA SER A 39 -26.92 10.93 -15.11
C SER A 39 -26.84 11.79 -16.37
N TYR A 40 -27.93 12.51 -16.65
CA TYR A 40 -28.01 13.47 -17.74
C TYR A 40 -27.08 14.68 -17.58
N SER A 41 -26.61 14.95 -16.36
CA SER A 41 -25.75 16.10 -16.04
C SER A 41 -24.68 15.70 -15.04
N PRO A 42 -23.42 16.14 -15.20
CA PRO A 42 -22.37 15.89 -14.22
C PRO A 42 -22.59 16.62 -12.88
N TYR A 43 -23.61 17.48 -12.80
CA TYR A 43 -23.95 18.28 -11.61
C TYR A 43 -25.26 17.84 -10.94
N MET A 44 -25.93 16.80 -11.45
CA MET A 44 -27.21 16.33 -10.91
C MET A 44 -27.19 14.81 -10.84
N GLY A 45 -27.90 14.23 -9.87
CA GLY A 45 -28.00 12.78 -9.73
C GLY A 45 -26.69 12.13 -9.31
N GLU A 46 -26.49 10.87 -9.71
CA GLU A 46 -25.29 10.09 -9.41
C GLU A 46 -24.02 10.75 -9.99
N SER A 47 -22.96 10.86 -9.20
CA SER A 47 -21.66 11.32 -9.67
C SER A 47 -20.86 10.21 -10.37
N ASP A 48 -19.92 10.57 -11.24
CA ASP A 48 -18.98 9.60 -11.83
C ASP A 48 -18.19 8.86 -10.74
N VAL A 49 -17.83 9.53 -9.65
CA VAL A 49 -17.06 8.92 -8.55
C VAL A 49 -17.89 7.86 -7.83
N TYR A 50 -19.15 8.16 -7.52
CA TYR A 50 -20.06 7.20 -6.90
C TYR A 50 -20.29 5.99 -7.83
N ALA A 51 -20.54 6.22 -9.13
CA ALA A 51 -20.73 5.14 -10.10
C ALA A 51 -19.49 4.24 -10.21
N GLN A 52 -18.30 4.83 -10.26
CA GLN A 52 -17.03 4.09 -10.27
C GLN A 52 -16.78 3.34 -8.97
N SER A 53 -17.07 3.95 -7.82
CA SER A 53 -16.92 3.35 -6.48
C SER A 53 -17.87 2.16 -6.32
N SER A 54 -19.13 2.31 -6.70
CA SER A 54 -20.13 1.23 -6.69
C SER A 54 -19.70 0.07 -7.59
N ALA A 55 -19.15 0.36 -8.78
CA ALA A 55 -18.68 -0.67 -9.70
C ALA A 55 -17.50 -1.48 -9.12
N ILE A 56 -16.49 -0.83 -8.54
CA ILE A 56 -15.33 -1.55 -7.97
C ILE A 56 -15.68 -2.31 -6.69
N LEU A 57 -16.62 -1.80 -5.87
CA LEU A 57 -17.10 -2.48 -4.66
C LEU A 57 -17.97 -3.70 -5.02
N GLY A 58 -18.80 -3.60 -6.07
CA GLY A 58 -19.53 -4.74 -6.61
C GLY A 58 -18.61 -5.81 -7.21
N GLU A 59 -17.54 -5.40 -7.88
CA GLU A 59 -16.51 -6.32 -8.38
C GLU A 59 -15.70 -6.96 -7.25
N LEU A 60 -15.44 -6.23 -6.15
CA LEU A 60 -14.85 -6.81 -4.94
C LEU A 60 -15.75 -7.91 -4.37
N ALA A 61 -17.05 -7.63 -4.19
CA ALA A 61 -18.03 -8.60 -3.71
C ALA A 61 -18.02 -9.86 -4.58
N ARG A 62 -18.10 -9.70 -5.91
CA ARG A 62 -18.06 -10.82 -6.87
C ARG A 62 -16.78 -11.66 -6.75
N ARG A 63 -15.63 -11.01 -6.53
CA ARG A 63 -14.33 -11.71 -6.40
C ARG A 63 -14.24 -12.50 -5.11
N VAL A 64 -14.63 -11.91 -3.97
CA VAL A 64 -14.57 -12.63 -2.68
C VAL A 64 -15.60 -13.75 -2.60
N GLU A 65 -16.78 -13.59 -3.20
CA GLU A 65 -17.82 -14.62 -3.29
C GLU A 65 -17.42 -15.79 -4.20
N ALA A 66 -16.68 -15.52 -5.27
CA ALA A 66 -16.14 -16.58 -6.14
C ALA A 66 -15.18 -17.52 -5.39
N ASP A 67 -14.56 -17.01 -4.32
CA ASP A 67 -13.73 -17.75 -3.37
C ASP A 67 -14.51 -18.19 -2.10
N GLY A 68 -15.85 -18.18 -2.13
CA GLY A 68 -16.70 -18.62 -1.01
C GLY A 68 -16.61 -17.75 0.24
N SER A 69 -15.97 -16.58 0.17
CA SER A 69 -15.96 -15.56 1.21
C SER A 69 -17.13 -14.59 1.02
N SER A 70 -17.10 -13.44 1.70
CA SER A 70 -18.14 -12.40 1.61
C SER A 70 -17.57 -11.02 1.97
N MET A 71 -18.32 -9.97 1.68
CA MET A 71 -17.97 -8.59 2.05
C MET A 71 -17.79 -8.41 3.57
N ASP A 72 -18.56 -9.15 4.38
CA ASP A 72 -18.45 -9.17 5.85
C ASP A 72 -17.13 -9.80 6.36
N ARG A 73 -16.40 -10.48 5.48
CA ARG A 73 -15.11 -11.11 5.79
C ARG A 73 -13.93 -10.32 5.24
N VAL A 74 -14.15 -9.18 4.58
CA VAL A 74 -13.08 -8.26 4.21
C VAL A 74 -12.48 -7.67 5.48
N LEU A 75 -11.15 -7.74 5.60
CA LEU A 75 -10.37 -7.29 6.75
C LEU A 75 -9.82 -5.88 6.52
N ARG A 76 -9.26 -5.65 5.32
CA ARG A 76 -8.63 -4.39 4.92
C ARG A 76 -8.94 -4.06 3.47
N VAL A 77 -9.17 -2.78 3.19
CA VAL A 77 -9.17 -2.22 1.83
C VAL A 77 -8.21 -1.05 1.75
N GLU A 78 -7.41 -1.01 0.69
CA GLU A 78 -6.58 0.13 0.36
C GLU A 78 -7.13 0.82 -0.89
N VAL A 79 -7.41 2.12 -0.76
CA VAL A 79 -8.15 2.92 -1.73
C VAL A 79 -7.25 4.02 -2.25
N GLN A 80 -7.16 4.14 -3.58
CA GLN A 80 -6.44 5.21 -4.25
C GLN A 80 -7.41 6.11 -5.00
N LEU A 81 -7.55 7.36 -4.53
CA LEU A 81 -8.39 8.38 -5.14
C LEU A 81 -7.59 9.25 -6.12
N ALA A 82 -8.25 9.76 -7.15
CA ALA A 82 -7.66 10.74 -8.05
C ALA A 82 -7.61 12.15 -7.42
N ALA A 83 -8.56 12.49 -6.56
CA ALA A 83 -8.59 13.77 -5.85
C ALA A 83 -9.20 13.63 -4.45
N THR A 84 -8.78 14.49 -3.51
CA THR A 84 -9.39 14.59 -2.16
C THR A 84 -10.88 14.91 -2.23
N ALA A 85 -11.30 15.73 -3.21
CA ALA A 85 -12.70 16.09 -3.44
C ALA A 85 -13.62 14.89 -3.79
N ASP A 86 -13.05 13.77 -4.23
CA ASP A 86 -13.80 12.56 -4.58
C ASP A 86 -14.24 11.77 -3.34
N PHE A 87 -13.64 12.04 -2.17
CA PHE A 87 -13.84 11.25 -0.96
C PHE A 87 -15.31 11.20 -0.50
N GLY A 88 -16.04 12.31 -0.60
CA GLY A 88 -17.45 12.36 -0.18
C GLY A 88 -18.32 11.37 -0.95
N GLU A 89 -18.21 11.37 -2.27
CA GLU A 89 -18.95 10.48 -3.17
C GLU A 89 -18.51 9.02 -3.04
N PHE A 90 -17.20 8.77 -2.90
CA PHE A 90 -16.68 7.45 -2.60
C PHE A 90 -17.24 6.91 -1.27
N LYS A 91 -17.26 7.73 -0.22
CA LYS A 91 -17.73 7.34 1.11
C LYS A 91 -19.21 6.93 1.10
N LEU A 92 -20.05 7.57 0.28
CA LEU A 92 -21.45 7.18 0.13
C LEU A 92 -21.56 5.74 -0.41
N ALA A 93 -20.89 5.44 -1.53
CA ALA A 93 -20.87 4.08 -2.09
C ALA A 93 -20.23 3.05 -1.14
N TRP A 94 -19.23 3.47 -0.37
CA TRP A 94 -18.59 2.65 0.66
C TRP A 94 -19.55 2.27 1.79
N ILE A 95 -20.35 3.23 2.28
CA ILE A 95 -21.40 2.98 3.29
C ILE A 95 -22.42 1.99 2.74
N ASP A 96 -22.89 2.19 1.49
CA ASP A 96 -23.87 1.31 0.87
C ASP A 96 -23.35 -0.13 0.70
N ALA A 97 -22.05 -0.30 0.44
CA ALA A 97 -21.43 -1.62 0.26
C ALA A 97 -21.15 -2.37 1.56
N PHE A 98 -20.79 -1.68 2.65
CA PHE A 98 -20.31 -2.31 3.88
C PHE A 98 -21.22 -2.16 5.10
N GLY A 99 -22.22 -1.28 5.05
CA GLY A 99 -23.10 -1.01 6.19
C GLY A 99 -22.31 -0.54 7.42
N ASP A 100 -22.78 -0.91 8.63
CA ASP A 100 -22.25 -0.35 9.89
C ASP A 100 -20.94 -0.97 10.39
N GLU A 101 -20.46 -2.05 9.76
CA GLU A 101 -19.23 -2.75 10.15
C GLU A 101 -18.25 -2.84 8.95
N PRO A 102 -17.70 -1.69 8.50
CA PRO A 102 -16.74 -1.64 7.41
C PRO A 102 -15.38 -2.23 7.80
N PRO A 103 -14.59 -2.72 6.82
CA PRO A 103 -13.23 -3.17 7.05
C PRO A 103 -12.30 -2.02 7.40
N ALA A 104 -11.09 -2.33 7.89
CA ALA A 104 -10.04 -1.34 8.03
C ALA A 104 -9.71 -0.71 6.68
N ARG A 105 -9.43 0.59 6.65
CA ARG A 105 -9.23 1.33 5.39
C ARG A 105 -7.96 2.17 5.40
N THR A 106 -7.27 2.14 4.26
CA THR A 106 -6.28 3.14 3.88
C THR A 106 -6.84 3.94 2.71
N THR A 107 -6.78 5.27 2.77
CA THR A 107 -7.17 6.13 1.64
C THR A 107 -6.07 7.13 1.34
N ILE A 108 -5.52 7.04 0.13
CA ILE A 108 -4.47 7.93 -0.38
C ILE A 108 -4.93 8.60 -1.68
N VAL A 109 -4.35 9.76 -2.00
CA VAL A 109 -4.61 10.44 -3.27
C VAL A 109 -3.40 10.29 -4.18
N VAL A 110 -3.61 9.71 -5.36
CA VAL A 110 -2.54 9.44 -6.35
C VAL A 110 -2.63 10.36 -7.58
N GLY A 111 -3.63 11.24 -7.64
CA GLY A 111 -3.85 12.12 -8.80
C GLY A 111 -4.48 11.37 -9.98
N ASP A 112 -4.55 12.03 -11.13
CA ASP A 112 -4.97 11.42 -12.41
C ASP A 112 -3.85 10.56 -13.04
N ASP A 113 -3.09 9.86 -12.20
CA ASP A 113 -1.89 9.10 -12.56
C ASP A 113 -2.17 7.59 -12.69
N GLN A 114 -3.43 7.18 -12.45
CA GLN A 114 -3.91 5.81 -12.61
C GLN A 114 -3.67 5.29 -14.03
N VAL A 115 -3.42 3.99 -14.17
CA VAL A 115 -3.15 3.35 -15.49
C VAL A 115 -4.33 3.50 -16.44
N VAL A 116 -5.56 3.43 -15.92
CA VAL A 116 -6.78 3.65 -16.70
C VAL A 116 -7.12 5.14 -16.67
N PRO A 117 -6.98 5.88 -17.79
CA PRO A 117 -7.29 7.31 -17.80
C PRO A 117 -8.75 7.57 -17.45
N GLY A 118 -9.01 8.51 -16.54
CA GLY A 118 -10.36 8.82 -16.06
C GLY A 118 -10.89 7.89 -14.97
N ALA A 119 -10.09 6.92 -14.48
CA ALA A 119 -10.37 6.24 -13.23
C ALA A 119 -10.14 7.22 -12.05
N ARG A 120 -11.20 7.48 -11.30
CA ARG A 120 -11.23 8.37 -10.13
C ARG A 120 -10.94 7.64 -8.81
N VAL A 121 -11.17 6.33 -8.80
CA VAL A 121 -10.99 5.48 -7.64
C VAL A 121 -10.56 4.08 -8.07
N THR A 122 -9.58 3.52 -7.37
CA THR A 122 -9.22 2.11 -7.43
C THR A 122 -9.11 1.56 -6.01
N LEU A 123 -9.22 0.25 -5.86
CA LEU A 123 -8.96 -0.39 -4.57
C LEU A 123 -8.37 -1.78 -4.71
N ASN A 124 -7.69 -2.24 -3.67
CA ASN A 124 -7.29 -3.63 -3.43
C ASN A 124 -7.73 -4.04 -2.02
N ALA A 125 -7.82 -5.34 -1.76
CA ALA A 125 -8.37 -5.83 -0.50
C ALA A 125 -7.69 -7.10 0.01
N VAL A 126 -7.82 -7.31 1.31
CA VAL A 126 -7.53 -8.59 1.98
C VAL A 126 -8.78 -9.01 2.74
N ALA A 127 -9.21 -10.25 2.56
CA ALA A 127 -10.34 -10.86 3.25
C ALA A 127 -9.94 -12.17 3.94
N LEU A 128 -10.77 -12.68 4.82
CA LEU A 128 -10.66 -14.07 5.26
C LEU A 128 -11.17 -14.99 4.15
N ASN A 129 -10.52 -16.14 3.95
CA ASN A 129 -11.01 -17.20 3.09
C ASN A 129 -12.38 -17.72 3.57
N GLY A 130 -13.18 -18.22 2.63
CA GLY A 130 -14.54 -18.70 2.91
C GLY A 130 -14.62 -19.87 3.90
N ASP A 131 -13.59 -20.72 3.91
CA ASP A 131 -13.42 -21.88 4.77
C ASP A 131 -12.57 -21.61 6.02
N SER A 132 -12.06 -20.38 6.17
CA SER A 132 -11.32 -19.99 7.38
C SER A 132 -12.22 -20.00 8.61
N THR A 133 -11.73 -20.62 9.69
CA THR A 133 -12.43 -20.64 10.99
C THR A 133 -12.29 -19.34 11.76
N ALA A 134 -11.33 -18.49 11.36
CA ALA A 134 -11.14 -17.17 11.94
C ALA A 134 -12.39 -16.30 11.74
N GLN A 135 -12.61 -15.41 12.72
CA GLN A 135 -13.66 -14.40 12.67
C GLN A 135 -13.03 -13.03 12.52
N ARG A 136 -13.71 -12.17 11.76
CA ARG A 136 -13.39 -10.75 11.71
C ARG A 136 -13.87 -10.10 12.99
N GLU A 137 -13.02 -9.29 13.62
CA GLU A 137 -13.38 -8.48 14.78
C GLU A 137 -12.96 -7.03 14.55
N THR A 138 -13.91 -6.12 14.75
CA THR A 138 -13.68 -4.67 14.71
C THR A 138 -13.11 -4.21 16.05
N ILE A 139 -11.98 -3.50 16.01
CA ILE A 139 -11.31 -2.98 17.21
C ILE A 139 -11.69 -1.51 17.39
N ARG A 140 -12.12 -1.18 18.61
CA ARG A 140 -12.49 0.16 19.05
C ARG A 140 -11.94 0.42 20.46
N THR A 141 -11.41 1.61 20.70
CA THR A 141 -10.99 2.11 22.01
C THR A 141 -11.30 3.60 22.14
N ASP A 142 -11.75 4.01 23.32
CA ASP A 142 -12.02 5.42 23.66
C ASP A 142 -10.72 6.22 23.93
N GLU A 143 -9.56 5.55 23.93
CA GLU A 143 -8.27 6.20 24.21
C GLU A 143 -7.64 6.88 22.98
N ALA A 144 -8.17 6.62 21.79
CA ALA A 144 -7.78 7.22 20.52
C ALA A 144 -9.00 7.83 19.81
N PRO A 145 -8.83 8.81 18.89
CA PRO A 145 -9.95 9.38 18.14
C PRO A 145 -10.76 8.30 17.42
N ASP A 146 -12.09 8.46 17.41
CA ASP A 146 -12.98 7.57 16.67
C ASP A 146 -13.15 8.07 15.22
N PRO A 147 -12.58 7.38 14.22
CA PRO A 147 -12.76 7.74 12.81
C PRO A 147 -14.16 7.44 12.28
N MET A 148 -14.95 6.57 12.92
CA MET A 148 -16.17 6.00 12.35
C MET A 148 -17.19 7.06 11.86
N PRO A 149 -17.52 8.13 12.62
CA PRO A 149 -18.49 9.13 12.18
C PRO A 149 -18.08 9.94 10.94
N TYR A 150 -16.78 9.99 10.64
CA TYR A 150 -16.21 10.88 9.64
C TYR A 150 -15.68 10.11 8.43
N GLU A 151 -14.95 9.04 8.69
CA GLU A 151 -14.30 8.19 7.70
C GLU A 151 -15.20 7.02 7.27
N HIS A 152 -16.14 6.59 8.12
CA HIS A 152 -16.83 5.30 7.97
C HIS A 152 -15.84 4.13 7.86
N ALA A 153 -14.85 4.13 8.73
CA ALA A 153 -13.84 3.09 8.89
C ALA A 153 -13.58 2.90 10.39
N PRO A 154 -13.27 1.67 10.86
CA PRO A 154 -12.91 1.45 12.25
C PRO A 154 -11.45 1.87 12.53
N GLN A 155 -11.05 1.88 13.81
CA GLN A 155 -9.64 2.13 14.17
C GLN A 155 -8.73 0.98 13.70
N ALA A 156 -9.17 -0.27 13.85
CA ALA A 156 -8.54 -1.45 13.28
C ALA A 156 -9.53 -2.59 13.10
N VAL A 157 -9.13 -3.60 12.33
CA VAL A 157 -9.82 -4.89 12.21
C VAL A 157 -8.81 -6.00 12.43
N LYS A 158 -9.19 -7.07 13.11
CA LYS A 158 -8.36 -8.29 13.21
C LYS A 158 -9.08 -9.52 12.66
N GLY A 159 -8.31 -10.50 12.23
CA GLY A 159 -8.77 -11.81 11.77
C GLY A 159 -7.66 -12.84 11.86
N GLY A 160 -7.89 -13.92 12.60
CA GLY A 160 -6.83 -14.89 12.92
C GLY A 160 -5.73 -14.22 13.75
N HIS A 161 -4.47 -14.36 13.33
CA HIS A 161 -3.32 -13.70 13.97
C HIS A 161 -3.03 -12.30 13.42
N TRP A 162 -3.82 -11.80 12.48
CA TRP A 162 -3.53 -10.58 11.74
C TRP A 162 -4.34 -9.40 12.25
N VAL A 163 -3.68 -8.25 12.43
CA VAL A 163 -4.30 -6.98 12.81
C VAL A 163 -4.02 -5.96 11.73
N TYR A 164 -5.06 -5.32 11.22
CA TYR A 164 -5.02 -4.29 10.20
C TYR A 164 -5.54 -2.97 10.79
N PRO A 165 -4.66 -2.09 11.27
CA PRO A 165 -5.02 -0.72 11.60
C PRO A 165 -5.50 0.03 10.35
N SER A 166 -6.54 0.83 10.48
CA SER A 166 -6.85 1.82 9.43
C SER A 166 -5.72 2.84 9.38
N ALA A 167 -5.32 3.26 8.18
CA ALA A 167 -4.28 4.26 8.00
C ALA A 167 -4.90 5.65 8.18
N LEU A 168 -4.74 6.20 9.39
CA LEU A 168 -5.29 7.50 9.76
C LEU A 168 -4.16 8.52 9.93
N PRO A 169 -4.24 9.72 9.33
CA PRO A 169 -3.29 10.79 9.58
C PRO A 169 -3.53 11.40 10.98
N ALA A 170 -2.67 12.34 11.39
CA ALA A 170 -2.96 13.15 12.55
C ALA A 170 -4.26 13.96 12.34
N CYS A 171 -5.32 13.58 13.04
CA CYS A 171 -6.63 14.22 12.95
C CYS A 171 -7.36 14.14 14.29
N ASP A 172 -8.06 15.20 14.68
CA ASP A 172 -9.02 15.22 15.80
C ASP A 172 -10.48 15.10 15.35
N TYR A 173 -10.74 15.18 14.04
CA TYR A 173 -12.07 15.22 13.43
C TYR A 173 -12.98 16.38 13.90
N GLU A 174 -12.40 17.41 14.52
CA GLU A 174 -13.07 18.67 14.85
C GLU A 174 -12.52 19.82 13.98
N GLY A 175 -11.19 19.98 13.96
CA GLY A 175 -10.47 21.05 13.26
C GLY A 175 -9.42 20.57 12.27
N GLY A 176 -9.22 19.24 12.13
CA GLY A 176 -8.19 18.66 11.29
C GLY A 176 -6.97 18.27 12.12
N ILE A 177 -5.79 18.85 11.84
CA ILE A 177 -4.61 18.61 12.69
C ILE A 177 -4.89 19.13 14.12
N PRO A 178 -4.77 18.30 15.17
CA PRO A 178 -5.13 18.69 16.53
C PRO A 178 -4.37 19.93 17.06
N PRO A 179 -4.98 20.77 17.91
CA PRO A 179 -4.27 21.87 18.57
C PRO A 179 -3.01 21.38 19.31
N GLY A 180 -1.89 22.04 19.07
CA GLY A 180 -0.58 21.66 19.67
C GLY A 180 0.21 20.60 18.89
N VAL A 181 -0.33 20.05 17.81
CA VAL A 181 0.39 19.12 16.93
C VAL A 181 0.92 19.86 15.69
N GLY A 182 2.23 20.04 15.59
CA GLY A 182 2.85 20.76 14.48
C GLY A 182 2.66 22.28 14.56
N ARG A 183 2.83 22.98 13.44
CA ARG A 183 2.79 24.45 13.32
C ARG A 183 1.37 24.99 13.36
N ASN A 184 0.61 24.66 14.39
CA ASN A 184 -0.80 25.04 14.54
C ASN A 184 -1.02 26.40 15.23
N LEU A 185 0.06 27.14 15.51
CA LEU A 185 0.00 28.50 16.03
C LEU A 185 0.56 29.47 14.98
N PRO A 186 -0.30 30.22 14.24
CA PRO A 186 0.15 31.18 13.22
C PRO A 186 1.13 32.24 13.75
N ALA A 187 1.05 32.57 15.04
CA ALA A 187 1.95 33.52 15.70
C ALA A 187 3.35 32.94 15.99
N PHE A 188 3.54 31.62 15.95
CA PHE A 188 4.79 30.93 16.35
C PHE A 188 5.22 29.83 15.35
N PRO A 189 5.36 30.14 14.05
CA PRO A 189 5.56 29.13 13.01
C PRO A 189 6.91 28.39 13.06
N TYR A 190 7.88 28.89 13.84
CA TYR A 190 9.24 28.34 13.93
C TYR A 190 9.51 27.45 15.16
N TYR A 191 8.51 27.27 16.03
CA TYR A 191 8.68 26.59 17.33
C TYR A 191 8.05 25.19 17.38
N ALA A 192 7.69 24.63 16.22
CA ALA A 192 7.13 23.29 16.08
C ALA A 192 7.60 22.65 14.77
N ASN A 193 7.60 21.31 14.72
CA ASN A 193 7.90 20.54 13.52
C ASN A 193 6.68 19.69 13.16
N ASP A 194 6.02 20.01 12.04
CA ASP A 194 4.82 19.32 11.59
C ASP A 194 5.02 17.80 11.48
N ALA A 195 6.16 17.36 10.95
CA ALA A 195 6.44 15.95 10.73
C ALA A 195 6.68 15.20 12.05
N THR A 196 7.52 15.73 12.93
CA THR A 196 7.79 15.13 14.24
C THR A 196 6.53 15.05 15.10
N ASP A 197 5.80 16.16 15.22
CA ASP A 197 4.66 16.25 16.14
C ASP A 197 3.47 15.41 15.64
N GLN A 198 3.19 15.41 14.32
CA GLN A 198 2.16 14.53 13.76
C GLN A 198 2.54 13.06 13.90
N ALA A 199 3.83 12.71 13.74
CA ALA A 199 4.28 11.34 13.94
C ALA A 199 4.10 10.87 15.38
N GLU A 200 4.42 11.70 16.36
CA GLU A 200 4.17 11.40 17.77
C GLU A 200 2.69 11.16 18.05
N TYR A 201 1.83 12.03 17.53
CA TYR A 201 0.39 11.89 17.69
C TYR A 201 -0.14 10.59 17.08
N VAL A 202 0.24 10.29 15.84
CA VAL A 202 -0.20 9.09 15.11
C VAL A 202 0.28 7.82 15.81
N PHE A 203 1.57 7.72 16.18
CA PHE A 203 2.09 6.50 16.80
C PHE A 203 1.61 6.31 18.24
N ALA A 204 1.40 7.38 19.01
CA ALA A 204 0.78 7.28 20.33
C ALA A 204 -0.66 6.75 20.27
N ASN A 205 -1.44 7.18 19.27
CA ASN A 205 -2.80 6.67 19.06
C ASN A 205 -2.79 5.23 18.53
N LEU A 206 -1.91 4.93 17.57
CA LEU A 206 -1.72 3.58 17.06
C LEU A 206 -1.36 2.59 18.17
N GLN A 207 -0.49 2.98 19.11
CA GLN A 207 -0.13 2.13 20.25
C GLN A 207 -1.36 1.71 21.07
N LYS A 208 -2.27 2.63 21.35
CA LYS A 208 -3.51 2.35 22.10
C LYS A 208 -4.45 1.44 21.31
N VAL A 209 -4.59 1.66 20.00
CA VAL A 209 -5.40 0.82 19.11
C VAL A 209 -4.83 -0.60 19.03
N MET A 210 -3.52 -0.74 18.87
CA MET A 210 -2.85 -2.06 18.82
C MET A 210 -2.97 -2.79 20.16
N GLN A 211 -2.86 -2.09 21.28
CA GLN A 211 -3.10 -2.65 22.63
C GLN A 211 -4.53 -3.16 22.79
N ALA A 212 -5.52 -2.38 22.33
CA ALA A 212 -6.93 -2.80 22.32
C ALA A 212 -7.15 -4.04 21.41
N ALA A 213 -6.37 -4.19 20.34
CA ALA A 213 -6.39 -5.37 19.50
C ALA A 213 -5.73 -6.61 20.16
N GLY A 214 -4.99 -6.44 21.26
CA GLY A 214 -4.27 -7.51 21.96
C GLY A 214 -2.81 -7.69 21.51
N THR A 215 -2.23 -6.68 20.86
CA THR A 215 -0.83 -6.69 20.43
C THR A 215 -0.17 -5.31 20.66
N GLU A 216 0.94 -5.02 20.01
CA GLU A 216 1.67 -3.76 20.14
C GLU A 216 2.30 -3.34 18.81
N VAL A 217 2.69 -2.07 18.71
CA VAL A 217 3.29 -1.48 17.50
C VAL A 217 4.59 -2.18 17.11
N ALA A 218 5.32 -2.75 18.06
CA ALA A 218 6.54 -3.53 17.81
C ALA A 218 6.30 -4.88 17.10
N ASN A 219 5.05 -5.35 17.00
CA ASN A 219 4.65 -6.56 16.27
C ASN A 219 4.11 -6.26 14.87
N ILE A 220 4.33 -5.05 14.37
CA ILE A 220 4.07 -4.72 12.97
C ILE A 220 5.19 -5.33 12.12
N VAL A 221 4.79 -6.02 11.05
CA VAL A 221 5.71 -6.77 10.18
C VAL A 221 5.78 -6.21 8.75
N LYS A 222 4.75 -5.47 8.33
CA LYS A 222 4.67 -4.81 7.03
C LYS A 222 4.16 -3.38 7.15
N ALA A 223 4.76 -2.48 6.38
CA ALA A 223 4.37 -1.08 6.31
C ALA A 223 4.48 -0.51 4.89
N HIS A 224 3.45 0.21 4.46
CA HIS A 224 3.56 1.18 3.37
C HIS A 224 3.37 2.57 3.97
N LEU A 225 4.43 3.38 3.95
CA LEU A 225 4.44 4.75 4.46
C LEU A 225 4.23 5.71 3.29
N TYR A 226 3.16 6.50 3.35
CA TYR A 226 2.76 7.41 2.28
C TYR A 226 2.90 8.87 2.71
N GLU A 227 3.64 9.66 1.93
CA GLU A 227 3.92 11.07 2.21
C GLU A 227 3.68 11.95 0.97
N PRO A 228 2.97 13.09 1.09
CA PRO A 228 2.84 14.04 -0.03
C PRO A 228 4.15 14.76 -0.39
N ASP A 229 5.05 14.90 0.59
CA ASP A 229 6.35 15.55 0.47
C ASP A 229 7.41 14.68 1.15
N LEU A 230 8.32 14.10 0.38
CA LEU A 230 9.37 13.23 0.92
C LEU A 230 10.42 14.00 1.74
N GLY A 231 10.36 15.34 1.75
CA GLY A 231 11.17 16.18 2.63
C GLY A 231 10.85 16.01 4.11
N THR A 232 9.65 15.53 4.48
CA THR A 232 9.26 15.27 5.88
C THR A 232 9.77 13.94 6.43
N PHE A 233 10.19 13.04 5.54
CA PHE A 233 10.55 11.67 5.88
C PHE A 233 11.59 11.54 7.02
N PRO A 234 12.71 12.30 7.04
CA PRO A 234 13.72 12.13 8.10
C PRO A 234 13.16 12.36 9.51
N ASP A 235 12.24 13.32 9.64
CA ASP A 235 11.62 13.67 10.92
C ASP A 235 10.60 12.61 11.34
N VAL A 236 9.83 12.06 10.39
CA VAL A 236 8.91 10.94 10.64
C VAL A 236 9.68 9.68 11.03
N ASP A 237 10.76 9.33 10.31
CA ASP A 237 11.59 8.14 10.54
C ASP A 237 12.26 8.17 11.93
N ALA A 238 12.67 9.36 12.40
CA ALA A 238 13.23 9.53 13.73
C ALA A 238 12.22 9.24 14.85
N VAL A 239 10.93 9.54 14.65
CA VAL A 239 9.87 9.16 15.60
C VAL A 239 9.53 7.69 15.47
N TRP A 240 9.36 7.22 14.24
CA TRP A 240 9.12 5.80 13.90
C TRP A 240 10.11 4.87 14.61
N ALA A 241 11.40 5.21 14.61
CA ALA A 241 12.45 4.41 15.25
C ALA A 241 12.30 4.25 16.76
N ARG A 242 11.60 5.16 17.44
CA ARG A 242 11.36 5.08 18.89
C ARG A 242 10.20 4.16 19.23
N TYR A 243 9.19 4.06 18.37
CA TYR A 243 8.04 3.16 18.56
C TYR A 243 8.29 1.75 18.02
N MET A 244 9.15 1.59 17.02
CA MET A 244 9.42 0.32 16.35
C MET A 244 10.90 -0.07 16.44
N PRO A 245 11.36 -0.52 17.63
CA PRO A 245 12.75 -0.94 17.82
C PRO A 245 13.14 -2.15 16.95
N ARG A 246 12.18 -3.05 16.71
CA ARG A 246 12.19 -3.98 15.57
C ARG A 246 11.32 -3.35 14.48
N PRO A 247 11.89 -2.67 13.48
CA PRO A 247 11.07 -2.06 12.45
C PRO A 247 10.45 -3.10 11.53
N PRO A 248 9.25 -2.84 10.99
CA PRO A 248 8.67 -3.70 9.97
C PRO A 248 9.45 -3.60 8.66
N THR A 249 9.15 -4.53 7.76
CA THR A 249 9.46 -4.33 6.34
C THR A 249 8.68 -3.13 5.82
N ARG A 250 9.32 -2.31 4.98
CA ARG A 250 8.74 -1.02 4.59
C ARG A 250 9.01 -0.65 3.14
N ALA A 251 7.97 -0.16 2.48
CA ALA A 251 8.07 0.73 1.31
C ALA A 251 7.69 2.15 1.74
N SER A 252 8.51 3.14 1.36
CA SER A 252 8.28 4.56 1.70
C SER A 252 8.10 5.34 0.41
N MET A 253 6.84 5.66 0.10
CA MET A 253 6.42 6.08 -1.22
C MET A 253 5.70 7.42 -1.17
N ALA A 254 5.94 8.28 -2.16
CA ALA A 254 5.17 9.51 -2.23
C ALA A 254 3.77 9.29 -2.82
N VAL A 255 2.85 10.11 -2.36
CA VAL A 255 1.50 10.25 -2.91
C VAL A 255 1.23 11.71 -3.26
N ARG A 256 0.15 12.00 -4.00
CA ARG A 256 -0.17 13.38 -4.37
C ARG A 256 -0.72 14.16 -3.20
N ASP A 257 -1.53 13.51 -2.39
CA ASP A 257 -2.15 14.15 -1.24
C ASP A 257 -2.71 13.14 -0.23
N LEU A 258 -3.16 13.68 0.90
CA LEU A 258 -3.91 12.97 1.94
C LEU A 258 -5.27 13.67 2.14
N LEU A 259 -6.23 12.98 2.76
CA LEU A 259 -7.57 13.53 2.98
C LEU A 259 -7.59 14.72 3.94
N VAL A 260 -6.75 14.68 4.97
CA VAL A 260 -6.64 15.74 5.97
C VAL A 260 -5.65 16.79 5.50
N GLU A 261 -6.12 18.03 5.38
CA GLU A 261 -5.26 19.14 4.98
C GLU A 261 -4.09 19.28 5.95
N ARG A 262 -2.88 19.52 5.42
CA ARG A 262 -1.62 19.61 6.17
C ARG A 262 -1.14 18.32 6.85
N ALA A 263 -1.84 17.20 6.68
CA ALA A 263 -1.29 15.91 7.07
C ALA A 263 -0.01 15.63 6.28
N VAL A 264 1.03 15.18 6.98
CA VAL A 264 2.34 14.93 6.37
C VAL A 264 2.55 13.47 5.98
N PHE A 265 1.86 12.52 6.63
CA PHE A 265 1.93 11.10 6.28
C PHE A 265 0.68 10.32 6.71
N VAL A 266 0.52 9.13 6.11
CA VAL A 266 -0.28 8.02 6.66
C VAL A 266 0.52 6.73 6.52
N ALA A 267 0.25 5.75 7.40
CA ALA A 267 0.94 4.46 7.37
C ALA A 267 -0.08 3.32 7.26
N ASN A 268 -0.01 2.56 6.17
CA ASN A 268 -0.77 1.33 5.96
C ASN A 268 0.03 0.16 6.55
N LEU A 269 -0.50 -0.48 7.59
CA LEU A 269 0.27 -1.38 8.47
C LEU A 269 -0.38 -2.77 8.56
N LEU A 270 0.46 -3.78 8.75
CA LEU A 270 0.04 -5.13 9.12
C LEU A 270 0.75 -5.56 10.40
N GLY A 271 -0.05 -5.74 11.45
CA GLY A 271 0.36 -6.28 12.74
C GLY A 271 0.10 -7.77 12.86
N VAL A 272 0.86 -8.39 13.75
CA VAL A 272 0.67 -9.79 14.16
C VAL A 272 0.29 -9.81 15.64
N MET A 273 -0.61 -10.73 16.02
CA MET A 273 -0.81 -11.19 17.39
C MET A 273 0.05 -12.45 17.56
N PRO A 274 1.29 -12.32 18.08
CA PRO A 274 2.21 -13.44 18.14
C PRO A 274 1.79 -14.45 19.21
N ASP A 275 2.05 -15.71 18.93
CA ASP A 275 2.03 -16.83 19.87
C ASP A 275 3.19 -17.80 19.54
N GLU A 276 3.19 -19.00 20.09
CA GLU A 276 4.23 -20.01 19.83
C GLU A 276 4.36 -20.40 18.34
N SER A 277 3.30 -20.23 17.54
CA SER A 277 3.27 -20.54 16.11
C SER A 277 3.58 -19.35 15.20
N MET A 278 3.56 -18.13 15.75
CA MET A 278 3.73 -16.87 15.02
C MET A 278 4.96 -16.08 15.51
N GLU A 279 6.10 -16.77 15.66
CA GLU A 279 7.36 -16.12 16.02
C GLU A 279 7.79 -15.15 14.92
N ILE A 280 8.18 -13.92 15.29
CA ILE A 280 8.57 -12.85 14.36
C ILE A 280 10.09 -12.70 14.36
N VAL A 281 10.73 -13.07 13.24
CA VAL A 281 12.20 -13.09 13.09
C VAL A 281 12.63 -12.19 11.94
N GLU A 282 13.52 -11.22 12.21
CA GLU A 282 14.14 -10.41 11.16
C GLU A 282 15.11 -11.24 10.32
N THR A 283 15.11 -11.01 9.01
CA THR A 283 16.06 -11.62 8.08
C THR A 283 16.66 -10.58 7.13
N ARG A 284 17.95 -10.77 6.83
CA ARG A 284 18.71 -10.00 5.85
C ARG A 284 19.37 -10.90 4.82
N LYS A 285 18.97 -12.17 4.75
CA LYS A 285 19.50 -13.11 3.76
C LYS A 285 19.17 -12.58 2.36
N GLY A 286 20.14 -12.65 1.44
CA GLY A 286 20.05 -12.09 0.09
C GLY A 286 20.24 -10.57 0.00
N ILE A 287 20.48 -9.89 1.12
CA ILE A 287 20.80 -8.46 1.16
C ILE A 287 22.26 -8.27 1.54
N HIS A 288 23.02 -7.56 0.69
CA HIS A 288 24.48 -7.40 0.83
C HIS A 288 24.90 -6.07 1.48
N TRP A 289 23.95 -5.29 2.00
CA TRP A 289 24.16 -3.99 2.62
C TRP A 289 23.29 -3.85 3.89
N HIS A 290 23.61 -2.89 4.76
CA HIS A 290 22.87 -2.70 6.00
C HIS A 290 21.98 -1.44 5.93
N PRO A 291 20.65 -1.55 6.11
CA PRO A 291 19.70 -0.42 6.12
C PRO A 291 20.16 0.81 6.90
N VAL A 292 20.42 0.64 8.19
CA VAL A 292 20.86 1.73 9.06
C VAL A 292 22.26 2.25 8.72
N LEU A 293 23.23 1.39 8.39
CA LEU A 293 24.60 1.86 8.13
C LEU A 293 24.73 2.60 6.80
N VAL A 294 23.95 2.20 5.78
CA VAL A 294 24.03 2.77 4.43
C VAL A 294 23.02 3.89 4.25
N ARG A 295 21.75 3.63 4.54
CA ARG A 295 20.66 4.60 4.32
C ARG A 295 20.37 5.48 5.53
N LYS A 296 20.79 5.08 6.73
CA LYS A 296 20.40 5.72 8.01
C LYS A 296 18.88 5.78 8.19
N VAL A 297 18.21 4.71 7.77
CA VAL A 297 16.75 4.58 7.79
C VAL A 297 16.35 3.37 8.65
N ASN A 298 15.30 3.52 9.46
CA ASN A 298 14.81 2.47 10.35
C ASN A 298 13.77 1.55 9.68
N PHE A 299 14.25 0.58 8.89
CA PHE A 299 13.44 -0.51 8.35
C PHE A 299 14.23 -1.83 8.36
N THR A 300 13.53 -2.96 8.28
CA THR A 300 14.17 -4.27 8.09
C THR A 300 13.91 -4.81 6.67
N PRO A 301 14.88 -5.43 6.00
CA PRO A 301 14.69 -5.90 4.62
C PRO A 301 13.75 -7.10 4.49
N GLY A 302 13.63 -7.91 5.54
CA GLY A 302 12.74 -9.05 5.56
C GLY A 302 12.35 -9.45 6.99
N ILE A 303 11.14 -10.00 7.14
CA ILE A 303 10.63 -10.58 8.38
C ILE A 303 10.00 -11.93 8.04
N ALA A 304 10.44 -12.99 8.71
CA ALA A 304 9.71 -14.25 8.75
C ALA A 304 8.72 -14.24 9.93
N VAL A 305 7.51 -14.76 9.71
CA VAL A 305 6.50 -14.95 10.77
C VAL A 305 6.03 -16.40 10.78
N GLY A 306 6.29 -17.09 11.88
CA GLY A 306 6.09 -18.54 11.95
C GLY A 306 6.92 -19.27 10.88
N ASP A 307 6.42 -20.44 10.47
CA ASP A 307 7.10 -21.26 9.47
C ASP A 307 6.74 -20.91 8.02
N ASP A 308 5.63 -20.19 7.79
CA ASP A 308 5.05 -20.09 6.45
C ASP A 308 5.18 -18.72 5.81
N TRP A 309 5.35 -17.64 6.58
CA TRP A 309 5.25 -16.27 6.06
C TRP A 309 6.61 -15.58 5.95
N LEU A 310 6.80 -14.88 4.84
CA LEU A 310 7.93 -13.97 4.63
C LEU A 310 7.42 -12.65 4.08
N PHE A 311 7.75 -11.57 4.77
CA PHE A 311 7.51 -10.20 4.35
C PHE A 311 8.83 -9.63 3.87
N LEU A 312 8.86 -8.96 2.72
CA LEU A 312 10.04 -8.28 2.18
C LEU A 312 9.81 -6.77 2.13
N ALA A 313 10.84 -5.96 2.32
CA ALA A 313 10.73 -4.51 2.13
C ALA A 313 10.66 -4.15 0.64
N GLY A 314 10.30 -2.90 0.35
CA GLY A 314 10.31 -2.38 -1.02
C GLY A 314 11.73 -2.37 -1.60
N GLN A 315 11.87 -2.99 -2.77
CA GLN A 315 13.11 -3.07 -3.54
C GLN A 315 12.98 -2.22 -4.79
N ILE A 316 13.98 -1.36 -5.00
CA ILE A 316 14.15 -0.56 -6.22
C ILE A 316 15.24 -1.21 -7.10
N PRO A 317 15.45 -0.79 -8.36
CA PRO A 317 16.52 -1.34 -9.22
C PRO A 317 17.93 -0.88 -8.82
N VAL A 318 18.23 -0.88 -7.52
CA VAL A 318 19.49 -0.43 -6.92
C VAL A 318 19.93 -1.49 -5.90
N PRO A 319 21.09 -2.13 -6.10
CA PRO A 319 21.52 -3.25 -5.27
C PRO A 319 22.00 -2.84 -3.88
N ASP A 320 22.54 -1.63 -3.73
CA ASP A 320 23.32 -1.23 -2.54
C ASP A 320 23.07 0.21 -2.06
N PHE A 321 22.20 0.97 -2.74
CA PHE A 321 21.95 2.39 -2.50
C PHE A 321 23.21 3.28 -2.61
N LEU A 322 24.24 2.83 -3.33
CA LEU A 322 25.49 3.56 -3.58
C LEU A 322 25.79 3.68 -5.08
N THR A 323 25.55 2.63 -5.86
CA THR A 323 25.94 2.51 -7.28
C THR A 323 24.97 3.19 -8.26
N GLY A 324 23.76 3.54 -7.82
CA GLY A 324 22.69 4.03 -8.69
C GLY A 324 21.87 2.90 -9.33
N VAL A 325 20.98 3.23 -10.26
CA VAL A 325 20.14 2.23 -10.95
C VAL A 325 21.02 1.31 -11.79
N VAL A 326 20.81 0.00 -11.68
CA VAL A 326 21.55 -1.02 -12.44
C VAL A 326 20.78 -1.47 -13.68
N ASP A 327 21.52 -2.11 -14.61
CA ASP A 327 21.02 -2.60 -15.89
C ASP A 327 20.25 -1.55 -16.69
N THR A 328 20.78 -0.34 -16.77
CA THR A 328 20.14 0.72 -17.56
C THR A 328 20.68 0.78 -18.98
N GLY A 329 19.87 1.27 -19.92
CA GLY A 329 20.37 1.75 -21.19
C GLY A 329 21.38 2.90 -21.01
N PRO A 330 22.21 3.23 -22.02
CA PRO A 330 23.08 4.38 -21.94
C PRO A 330 22.27 5.65 -21.68
N SER A 331 22.66 6.47 -20.69
CA SER A 331 21.87 7.64 -20.25
C SER A 331 21.53 8.64 -21.37
N LYS A 332 22.41 8.77 -22.37
CA LYS A 332 22.22 9.60 -23.57
C LYS A 332 21.33 8.97 -24.65
N LEU A 333 21.00 7.69 -24.52
CA LEU A 333 20.20 6.90 -25.48
C LEU A 333 18.92 6.32 -24.86
N ARG A 334 18.45 6.87 -23.73
CA ARG A 334 17.24 6.42 -23.01
C ARG A 334 15.98 6.22 -23.87
N HIS A 335 15.86 6.90 -25.01
CA HIS A 335 14.72 6.76 -25.92
C HIS A 335 14.78 5.54 -26.86
N TYR A 336 15.91 4.83 -26.88
CA TYR A 336 16.13 3.63 -27.69
C TYR A 336 15.94 2.32 -26.91
N PHE A 337 15.77 2.41 -25.59
CA PHE A 337 15.58 1.29 -24.68
C PHE A 337 14.31 1.51 -23.87
N SER A 338 13.74 0.43 -23.35
CA SER A 338 12.64 0.53 -22.39
C SER A 338 13.22 0.52 -20.98
N ASP A 339 13.51 1.71 -20.44
CA ASP A 339 14.10 1.85 -19.10
C ASP A 339 13.27 1.12 -18.03
N ILE A 340 11.94 1.18 -18.11
CA ILE A 340 11.06 0.47 -17.17
C ILE A 340 11.18 -1.07 -17.28
N GLU A 341 11.32 -1.64 -18.48
CA GLU A 341 11.48 -3.09 -18.62
C GLU A 341 12.75 -3.55 -17.93
N MET A 342 13.85 -2.84 -18.17
CA MET A 342 15.15 -3.18 -17.59
C MET A 342 15.15 -2.98 -16.08
N GLN A 343 14.56 -1.88 -15.58
CA GLN A 343 14.42 -1.64 -14.14
C GLN A 343 13.52 -2.69 -13.47
N THR A 344 12.45 -3.14 -14.13
CA THR A 344 11.58 -4.20 -13.61
C THR A 344 12.38 -5.51 -13.48
N GLU A 345 13.10 -5.92 -14.52
CA GLU A 345 13.93 -7.14 -14.50
C GLU A 345 15.06 -7.06 -13.46
N ALA A 346 15.74 -5.92 -13.36
CA ALA A 346 16.78 -5.70 -12.36
C ALA A 346 16.23 -5.77 -10.93
N THR A 347 15.09 -5.13 -10.67
CA THR A 347 14.40 -5.19 -9.37
C THR A 347 13.99 -6.61 -9.04
N MET A 348 13.39 -7.32 -10.01
CA MET A 348 12.97 -8.70 -9.85
C MET A 348 14.14 -9.64 -9.57
N ARG A 349 15.31 -9.46 -10.21
CA ARG A 349 16.50 -10.26 -9.89
C ARG A 349 16.94 -10.05 -8.44
N LEU A 350 17.00 -8.81 -7.96
CA LEU A 350 17.41 -8.49 -6.60
C LEU A 350 16.45 -9.08 -5.55
N VAL A 351 15.14 -8.98 -5.78
CA VAL A 351 14.15 -9.55 -4.85
C VAL A 351 14.11 -11.08 -4.95
N CYS A 352 14.30 -11.68 -6.13
CA CYS A 352 14.43 -13.15 -6.26
C CYS A 352 15.65 -13.68 -5.50
N ASP A 353 16.79 -13.00 -5.56
CA ASP A 353 17.97 -13.37 -4.75
C ASP A 353 17.63 -13.38 -3.25
N GLN A 354 16.81 -12.42 -2.80
CA GLN A 354 16.30 -12.35 -1.43
C GLN A 354 15.33 -13.49 -1.10
N ILE A 355 14.38 -13.79 -2.00
CA ILE A 355 13.42 -14.89 -1.87
C ILE A 355 14.16 -16.23 -1.72
N ASP A 356 15.05 -16.54 -2.67
CA ASP A 356 15.80 -17.80 -2.71
C ASP A 356 16.69 -17.95 -1.47
N SER A 357 17.34 -16.86 -1.05
CA SER A 357 18.20 -16.84 0.15
C SER A 357 17.42 -17.10 1.45
N ASN A 358 16.11 -16.87 1.46
CA ASN A 358 15.22 -17.19 2.58
C ASN A 358 14.54 -18.56 2.46
N GLY A 359 14.82 -19.32 1.39
CA GLY A 359 14.23 -20.64 1.17
C GLY A 359 12.74 -20.57 0.81
N PHE A 360 12.37 -19.53 0.07
CA PHE A 360 11.09 -19.39 -0.60
C PHE A 360 11.33 -19.46 -2.12
N GLU A 361 10.26 -19.59 -2.88
CA GLU A 361 10.27 -19.54 -4.33
C GLU A 361 9.44 -18.35 -4.83
N LEU A 362 9.69 -17.87 -6.06
CA LEU A 362 8.89 -16.79 -6.65
C LEU A 362 7.40 -17.12 -6.71
N ARG A 363 7.05 -18.41 -6.82
CA ARG A 363 5.66 -18.88 -6.80
C ARG A 363 4.98 -18.61 -5.46
N ASP A 364 5.71 -18.47 -4.35
CA ASP A 364 5.16 -18.29 -3.00
C ASP A 364 4.70 -16.86 -2.75
N VAL A 365 4.93 -15.92 -3.68
CA VAL A 365 4.38 -14.56 -3.58
C VAL A 365 2.86 -14.64 -3.60
N VAL A 366 2.22 -14.02 -2.60
CA VAL A 366 0.76 -13.98 -2.45
C VAL A 366 0.20 -12.57 -2.57
N ASP A 367 1.06 -11.56 -2.46
CA ASP A 367 0.72 -10.15 -2.63
C ASP A 367 1.92 -9.41 -3.21
N ALA A 368 1.74 -8.78 -4.37
CA ALA A 368 2.73 -7.97 -5.04
C ALA A 368 2.33 -6.50 -5.08
N HIS A 369 2.98 -5.67 -4.27
CA HIS A 369 2.82 -4.22 -4.31
C HIS A 369 3.80 -3.59 -5.29
N ILE A 370 3.26 -2.99 -6.33
CA ILE A 370 4.01 -2.38 -7.44
C ILE A 370 3.77 -0.87 -7.41
N PHE A 371 4.83 -0.12 -7.13
CA PHE A 371 4.80 1.34 -7.19
C PHE A 371 5.43 1.81 -8.49
N LEU A 372 4.67 2.50 -9.33
CA LEU A 372 5.18 3.09 -10.57
C LEU A 372 5.17 4.61 -10.47
N VAL A 373 6.32 5.25 -10.72
CA VAL A 373 6.41 6.73 -10.70
C VAL A 373 5.57 7.34 -11.83
N HIS A 374 5.58 6.71 -13.00
CA HIS A 374 4.83 7.16 -14.17
C HIS A 374 3.95 6.03 -14.73
N ALA A 375 2.97 5.56 -13.96
CA ALA A 375 2.16 4.39 -14.30
C ALA A 375 1.58 4.43 -15.73
N GLN A 376 0.99 5.55 -16.19
CA GLN A 376 0.46 5.66 -17.56
C GLN A 376 1.52 5.54 -18.67
N ARG A 377 2.76 5.98 -18.41
CA ARG A 377 3.89 5.88 -19.34
C ARG A 377 4.46 4.46 -19.36
N ASP A 378 4.60 3.89 -18.17
CA ASP A 378 5.48 2.76 -17.90
C ASP A 378 4.78 1.41 -17.83
N TYR A 379 3.47 1.41 -17.61
CA TYR A 379 2.69 0.19 -17.38
C TYR A 379 2.91 -0.89 -18.44
N ARG A 380 2.91 -0.51 -19.72
CA ARG A 380 3.11 -1.47 -20.83
C ARG A 380 4.48 -2.15 -20.79
N GLY A 381 5.51 -1.42 -20.38
CA GLY A 381 6.86 -1.97 -20.27
C GLY A 381 6.96 -2.87 -19.05
N PHE A 382 6.51 -2.38 -17.88
CA PHE A 382 6.36 -3.19 -16.67
C PHE A 382 5.65 -4.51 -16.96
N GLU A 383 4.49 -4.48 -17.62
CA GLU A 383 3.69 -5.67 -17.92
C GLU A 383 4.46 -6.71 -18.74
N ARG A 384 5.20 -6.27 -19.76
CA ARG A 384 6.02 -7.17 -20.60
C ARG A 384 7.15 -7.82 -19.80
N ALA A 385 7.89 -7.02 -19.04
CA ALA A 385 8.98 -7.51 -18.20
C ALA A 385 8.47 -8.48 -17.13
N TRP A 386 7.40 -8.10 -16.42
CA TRP A 386 6.77 -8.94 -15.40
C TRP A 386 6.36 -10.30 -15.95
N ARG A 387 5.69 -10.35 -17.11
CA ARG A 387 5.29 -11.61 -17.74
C ARG A 387 6.48 -12.49 -18.13
N ARG A 388 7.58 -11.89 -18.60
CA ARG A 388 8.83 -12.63 -18.89
C ARG A 388 9.41 -13.23 -17.61
N VAL A 389 9.59 -12.41 -16.57
CA VAL A 389 10.14 -12.86 -15.28
C VAL A 389 9.32 -13.99 -14.68
N MET A 390 7.99 -13.87 -14.67
CA MET A 390 7.11 -14.92 -14.15
C MET A 390 7.22 -16.21 -14.96
N ALA A 391 7.28 -16.12 -16.29
CA ALA A 391 7.46 -17.28 -17.15
C ALA A 391 8.84 -17.95 -16.95
N GLU A 392 9.91 -17.16 -16.83
CA GLU A 392 11.27 -17.64 -16.58
C GLU A 392 11.41 -18.29 -15.20
N GLY A 393 10.69 -17.76 -14.20
CA GLY A 393 10.58 -18.33 -12.85
C GLY A 393 9.62 -19.53 -12.76
N GLY A 394 9.02 -19.97 -13.87
CA GLY A 394 8.09 -21.12 -13.88
C GLY A 394 6.77 -20.89 -13.15
N VAL A 395 6.35 -19.62 -13.00
CA VAL A 395 5.10 -19.23 -12.32
C VAL A 395 3.97 -19.19 -13.35
N GLU A 396 3.16 -20.25 -13.40
CA GLU A 396 1.99 -20.35 -14.28
C GLU A 396 0.86 -19.38 -13.86
N ASP A 397 0.74 -19.16 -12.55
CA ASP A 397 -0.28 -18.36 -11.88
C ASP A 397 0.36 -17.18 -11.14
N PRO A 398 0.61 -16.03 -11.81
CA PRO A 398 1.28 -14.91 -11.17
C PRO A 398 0.43 -14.32 -10.03
N PRO A 399 1.08 -13.79 -8.97
CA PRO A 399 0.38 -13.32 -7.78
C PRO A 399 -0.59 -12.17 -8.06
N PRO A 400 -1.53 -11.91 -7.14
CA PRO A 400 -2.26 -10.66 -7.13
C PRO A 400 -1.32 -9.46 -7.10
N ILE A 401 -1.70 -8.42 -7.83
CA ILE A 401 -0.95 -7.18 -7.97
C ILE A 401 -1.76 -6.02 -7.39
N THR A 402 -1.16 -5.33 -6.44
CA THR A 402 -1.55 -3.98 -6.02
C THR A 402 -0.72 -2.99 -6.81
N LEU A 403 -1.33 -2.17 -7.65
CA LEU A 403 -0.62 -1.18 -8.47
C LEU A 403 -0.93 0.24 -8.00
N ILE A 404 0.10 0.97 -7.58
CA ILE A 404 -0.05 2.32 -7.01
C ILE A 404 0.85 3.31 -7.77
N PRO A 405 0.29 4.34 -8.43
CA PRO A 405 1.09 5.45 -8.94
C PRO A 405 1.75 6.20 -7.78
N SER A 406 3.04 6.54 -7.89
CA SER A 406 3.78 7.19 -6.82
C SER A 406 4.53 8.44 -7.27
N ARG A 407 3.96 9.61 -6.95
CA ARG A 407 4.56 10.93 -7.17
C ARG A 407 4.21 11.86 -6.03
N GLN A 408 5.12 12.77 -5.72
CA GLN A 408 4.90 13.81 -4.72
C GLN A 408 3.83 14.81 -5.18
N ARG A 409 3.32 15.60 -4.23
CA ARG A 409 2.38 16.70 -4.50
C ARG A 409 2.90 17.66 -5.60
N ASN A 410 4.20 17.96 -5.59
CA ASN A 410 4.86 18.82 -6.58
C ASN A 410 5.12 18.14 -7.95
N GLY A 411 4.78 16.85 -8.11
CA GLY A 411 4.99 16.09 -9.35
C GLY A 411 6.37 15.44 -9.50
N ASN A 412 7.26 15.60 -8.51
CA ASN A 412 8.52 14.87 -8.47
C ASN A 412 8.29 13.37 -8.24
N THR A 413 9.37 12.59 -8.44
CA THR A 413 9.38 11.15 -8.17
C THR A 413 8.89 10.84 -6.76
N GLY A 414 8.18 9.72 -6.64
CA GLY A 414 7.75 9.19 -5.36
C GLY A 414 8.71 8.20 -4.72
N ILE A 415 9.86 7.92 -5.35
CA ILE A 415 10.91 7.07 -4.78
C ILE A 415 11.92 7.94 -4.02
N MET A 416 12.19 7.56 -2.77
CA MET A 416 13.10 8.27 -1.85
C MET A 416 14.55 8.39 -2.34
N PHE A 417 15.01 7.45 -3.17
CA PHE A 417 16.38 7.40 -3.63
C PHE A 417 16.51 8.02 -5.03
N LEU A 418 17.25 9.13 -5.13
CA LEU A 418 17.51 9.80 -6.40
C LEU A 418 18.77 9.29 -7.12
N GLY A 419 19.62 8.51 -6.44
CA GLY A 419 20.94 8.12 -6.95
C GLY A 419 21.99 9.23 -6.88
N PRO A 420 23.25 8.93 -7.24
CA PRO A 420 24.27 9.95 -7.46
C PRO A 420 23.91 10.86 -8.64
N ASP A 421 24.50 12.07 -8.69
CA ASP A 421 24.20 13.08 -9.71
C ASP A 421 24.38 12.55 -11.15
N GLU A 422 23.53 12.98 -12.08
CA GLU A 422 23.52 12.60 -13.51
C GLU A 422 23.16 11.15 -13.87
N VAL A 423 22.56 10.38 -12.95
CA VAL A 423 22.12 8.98 -13.20
C VAL A 423 20.62 8.86 -13.47
N ILE A 424 20.23 7.81 -14.20
CA ILE A 424 18.83 7.39 -14.39
C ILE A 424 18.20 7.15 -13.01
N ARG A 425 17.03 7.75 -12.79
CA ARG A 425 16.30 7.60 -11.52
C ARG A 425 15.49 6.30 -11.52
N PRO A 426 15.28 5.69 -10.35
CA PRO A 426 14.30 4.63 -10.21
C PRO A 426 12.90 5.13 -10.58
N ASP A 427 12.18 4.34 -11.37
CA ASP A 427 10.79 4.56 -11.79
C ASP A 427 9.84 3.47 -11.24
N ILE A 428 10.39 2.44 -10.57
CA ILE A 428 9.66 1.32 -9.97
C ILE A 428 10.22 0.93 -8.59
N GLU A 429 9.33 0.61 -7.67
CA GLU A 429 9.61 -0.12 -6.43
C GLU A 429 8.66 -1.32 -6.34
N ILE A 430 9.20 -2.49 -5.99
CA ILE A 430 8.44 -3.75 -5.86
C ILE A 430 8.59 -4.27 -4.44
N ASP A 431 7.45 -4.61 -3.85
CA ASP A 431 7.34 -5.10 -2.49
C ASP A 431 6.50 -6.40 -2.48
N PHE A 432 6.92 -7.40 -1.69
CA PHE A 432 6.25 -8.70 -1.62
C PHE A 432 5.85 -9.15 -0.22
N ILE A 433 4.74 -9.90 -0.18
CA ILE A 433 4.39 -10.84 0.88
C ILE A 433 4.37 -12.24 0.28
N LEU A 434 5.01 -13.18 0.96
CA LEU A 434 5.09 -14.58 0.57
C LEU A 434 4.48 -15.47 1.65
N CYS A 435 3.83 -16.54 1.22
CA CYS A 435 3.32 -17.60 2.08
C CYS A 435 3.58 -18.95 1.41
N ARG A 436 4.13 -19.90 2.16
CA ARG A 436 4.23 -21.29 1.69
C ARG A 436 2.82 -21.84 1.46
N SER A 437 2.61 -22.45 0.30
CA SER A 437 1.35 -23.06 -0.12
C SER A 437 1.14 -24.44 0.47
#